data_AF-A0A561E3I6-F1
#
_entry.id   AF-A0A561E3I6-F1
#
_cell.length_a   1.000
_cell.length_b   1.000
_cell.length_c   1.000
_cell.angle_alpha   90.00
_cell.angle_beta   90.00
_cell.angle_gamma   90.00
#
_symmetry.space_group_name_H-M   'P 1'
#
loop_
_entity.id
_entity.type
_entity.pdbx_description
1 polymer ?
#
loop_
_entity_poly.entity_id
_entity_poly.type
_entity_poly.pdbx_seq_one_letter_code
_entity_poly.pdbx_strand_id
1 'polypeptide(L)'
;MTTRARWNHNIHYHGVVLKNVRPTTRSALDVGTGDGLLAAELGRQVPRVVGAVATASTVAVLNHLAEARVIVPVTASSADGKRALHV
;
A
#
# COMPACT_ATOMS: atom_id res chain seq x y z
N MET A 1 23.10 -2.47 8.13
CA MET A 1 22.06 -3.41 7.64
C MET A 1 21.98 -3.28 6.13
N THR A 2 22.31 -4.33 5.39
CA THR A 2 22.36 -4.31 3.92
C THR A 2 20.94 -4.23 3.34
N THR A 3 20.56 -3.07 2.81
CA THR A 3 19.35 -2.85 2.02
C THR A 3 19.50 -3.54 0.67
N ARG A 4 19.37 -4.87 0.66
CA ARG A 4 19.10 -5.60 -0.58
C ARG A 4 17.74 -5.10 -1.03
N ALA A 5 17.69 -4.20 -2.03
CA ALA A 5 16.46 -3.77 -2.66
C ALA A 5 15.67 -5.04 -2.98
N ARG A 6 14.61 -5.29 -2.21
CA ARG A 6 13.87 -6.54 -2.30
C ARG A 6 13.07 -6.45 -3.57
N TRP A 7 13.62 -7.02 -4.64
CA TRP A 7 12.87 -7.27 -5.85
C TRP A 7 11.62 -8.05 -5.48
N ASN A 8 10.45 -7.40 -5.58
CA ASN A 8 9.18 -8.08 -5.67
C ASN A 8 8.67 -7.89 -7.10
N HIS A 9 7.93 -8.87 -7.61
CA HIS A 9 7.39 -8.84 -8.98
C HIS A 9 6.53 -7.59 -9.25
N ASN A 10 5.92 -7.02 -8.22
CA ASN A 10 5.00 -5.89 -8.32
C ASN A 10 5.73 -4.59 -8.66
N ILE A 11 7.03 -4.44 -8.33
CA ILE A 11 7.82 -3.24 -8.64
C ILE A 11 7.80 -2.95 -10.16
N HIS A 12 7.78 -3.99 -10.99
CA HIS A 12 7.65 -3.86 -12.45
C HIS A 12 6.40 -3.06 -12.85
N TYR A 13 5.30 -3.17 -12.11
CA TYR A 13 4.03 -2.52 -12.43
C TYR A 13 3.87 -1.13 -11.82
N HIS A 14 4.76 -0.67 -10.93
CA HIS A 14 4.63 0.65 -10.30
C HIS A 14 4.57 1.76 -11.35
N GLY A 15 5.45 1.70 -12.37
CA GLY A 15 5.45 2.69 -13.44
C GLY A 15 4.14 2.70 -14.23
N VAL A 16 3.47 1.56 -14.38
CA VAL A 16 2.15 1.48 -15.04
C VAL A 16 1.09 2.17 -14.18
N VAL A 17 1.06 1.89 -12.87
CA VAL A 17 0.12 2.52 -11.93
C VAL A 17 0.33 4.04 -11.92
N LEU A 18 1.56 4.51 -11.74
CA LEU A 18 1.89 5.93 -11.63
C LEU A 18 1.56 6.70 -12.92
N LYS A 19 1.77 6.12 -14.10
CA LYS A 19 1.40 6.75 -15.39
C LYS A 19 -0.10 6.93 -15.57
N ASN A 20 -0.92 6.19 -14.84
CA ASN A 20 -2.37 6.25 -14.93
C ASN A 20 -3.00 7.14 -13.85
N VAL A 21 -2.21 7.76 -12.97
CA VAL A 21 -2.70 8.74 -11.99
C VAL A 21 -3.07 10.01 -12.73
N ARG A 22 -4.35 10.41 -12.64
CA ARG A 22 -4.83 11.67 -13.21
C ARG A 22 -4.44 12.84 -12.29
N PRO A 23 -4.20 14.05 -12.83
CA PRO A 23 -3.93 15.24 -12.01
C PRO A 23 -5.06 15.57 -11.00
N THR A 24 -6.29 15.14 -11.28
CA THR A 24 -7.46 15.34 -10.42
C THR A 24 -7.63 14.26 -9.35
N THR A 25 -6.75 13.26 -9.28
CA THR A 25 -6.81 12.18 -8.29
C THR A 25 -6.55 12.74 -6.89
N ARG A 26 -7.55 12.65 -6.02
CA ARG A 26 -7.47 13.17 -4.64
C ARG A 26 -7.07 12.13 -3.59
N SER A 27 -7.27 10.85 -3.89
CA SER A 27 -7.01 9.76 -2.96
C SER A 27 -6.60 8.48 -3.67
N ALA A 28 -5.74 7.69 -3.03
CA ALA A 28 -5.35 6.35 -3.47
C ALA A 28 -5.33 5.36 -2.30
N LEU A 29 -5.62 4.09 -2.60
CA LEU A 29 -5.54 2.97 -1.67
C LEU A 29 -4.56 1.93 -2.23
N ASP A 30 -3.54 1.58 -1.45
CA ASP A 30 -2.55 0.55 -1.80
C ASP A 30 -2.84 -0.72 -0.98
N VAL A 31 -3.51 -1.69 -1.61
CA VAL A 31 -3.91 -2.96 -0.97
C VAL A 31 -2.76 -3.96 -1.00
N GLY A 32 -2.35 -4.44 0.17
CA GLY A 32 -1.16 -5.28 0.28
C GLY A 32 0.12 -4.47 0.15
N THR A 33 0.14 -3.27 0.76
CA THR A 33 1.20 -2.26 0.58
C THR A 33 2.61 -2.77 0.90
N GLY A 34 2.75 -3.87 1.66
CA GLY A 34 4.03 -4.55 1.88
C GLY A 34 4.99 -3.67 2.69
N ASP A 35 6.17 -3.40 2.13
CA ASP A 35 7.13 -2.42 2.67
C ASP A 35 6.73 -0.96 2.38
N GLY A 36 5.63 -0.77 1.68
CA GLY A 36 5.05 0.52 1.37
C GLY A 36 5.73 1.26 0.24
N LEU A 37 6.54 0.63 -0.61
CA LEU A 37 7.20 1.35 -1.70
C LEU A 37 6.18 2.09 -2.59
N LEU A 38 5.16 1.40 -3.13
CA LEU A 38 4.18 1.99 -4.05
C LEU A 38 3.41 3.16 -3.42
N ALA A 39 2.87 3.00 -2.22
CA ALA A 39 2.14 4.09 -1.59
C ALA A 39 3.01 5.31 -1.23
N ALA A 40 4.34 5.15 -1.04
CA ALA A 40 5.24 6.30 -0.92
C ALA A 40 5.39 7.03 -2.27
N GLU A 41 5.42 6.29 -3.38
CA GLU A 41 5.47 6.88 -4.72
C GLU A 41 4.19 7.59 -5.11
N LEU A 42 3.04 7.00 -4.76
CA LEU A 42 1.72 7.61 -4.94
C LEU A 42 1.61 8.91 -4.13
N GLY A 43 2.18 8.97 -2.92
CA GLY A 43 2.17 10.17 -2.08
C GLY A 43 2.85 11.39 -2.71
N ARG A 44 3.68 11.19 -3.74
CA ARG A 44 4.29 12.29 -4.51
C ARG A 44 3.34 12.90 -5.54
N GLN A 45 2.25 12.21 -5.90
CA GLN A 45 1.29 12.65 -6.93
C GLN A 45 -0.14 12.81 -6.40
N VAL A 46 -0.49 12.12 -5.31
CA VAL A 46 -1.83 12.05 -4.76
C VAL A 46 -1.83 12.60 -3.34
N PRO A 47 -2.69 13.59 -3.01
CA PRO A 47 -2.70 14.24 -1.69
C PRO A 47 -2.94 13.30 -0.51
N ARG A 48 -3.70 12.22 -0.72
CA ARG A 48 -4.04 11.26 0.34
C ARG A 48 -3.81 9.83 -0.12
N VAL A 49 -2.91 9.12 0.54
CA VAL A 49 -2.67 7.70 0.27
C VAL A 49 -2.86 6.89 1.54
N VAL A 50 -3.66 5.83 1.45
CA VAL A 50 -3.86 4.86 2.52
C VAL A 50 -3.22 3.54 2.11
N GLY A 51 -2.41 2.96 2.99
CA GLY A 51 -1.88 1.60 2.80
C GLY A 51 -2.71 0.60 3.59
N ALA A 52 -3.14 -0.49 2.97
CA ALA A 52 -3.85 -1.58 3.65
C ALA A 52 -2.97 -2.82 3.78
N VAL A 53 -2.97 -3.43 4.97
CA VAL A 53 -2.21 -4.66 5.28
C VAL A 53 -3.07 -5.71 5.97
N ALA A 54 -2.79 -6.98 5.69
CA ALA A 54 -3.64 -8.10 6.09
C ALA A 54 -3.58 -8.44 7.59
N THR A 55 -2.53 -8.02 8.32
CA THR A 55 -2.37 -8.38 9.74
C THR A 55 -2.07 -7.15 10.60
N ALA A 56 -2.65 -7.13 11.80
CA ALA A 56 -2.41 -6.09 12.79
C ALA A 56 -0.93 -6.03 13.25
N SER A 57 -0.25 -7.18 13.26
CA SER A 57 1.18 -7.25 13.56
C SER A 57 2.03 -6.50 12.53
N THR A 58 1.64 -6.49 11.25
CA THR A 58 2.31 -5.70 10.21
C THR A 58 2.03 -4.20 10.37
N VAL A 59 0.82 -3.80 10.78
CA VAL A 59 0.49 -2.39 11.06
C VAL A 59 1.40 -1.81 12.14
N ALA A 60 1.57 -2.54 13.25
CA ALA A 60 2.39 -2.08 14.38
C ALA A 60 3.85 -1.81 13.98
N VAL A 61 4.43 -2.70 13.17
CA VAL A 61 5.80 -2.53 12.64
C VAL A 61 5.90 -1.32 11.72
N LEU A 62 4.95 -1.14 10.81
CA LEU A 62 5.01 -0.05 9.84
C LEU A 62 4.72 1.32 10.46
N ASN A 63 3.81 1.41 11.43
CA ASN A 63 3.57 2.66 12.17
C ASN A 63 4.80 3.12 12.96
N HIS A 64 5.65 2.20 13.42
CA HIS A 64 6.89 2.55 14.09
C HIS A 64 7.97 3.08 13.13
N LEU A 65 7.82 2.84 11.82
CA LEU A 65 8.83 3.16 10.79
C LEU A 65 8.40 4.31 9.86
N ALA A 66 7.12 4.69 9.83
CA ALA A 66 6.59 5.62 8.84
C ALA A 66 6.38 7.03 9.42
N GLU A 67 7.21 7.97 8.96
CA GLU A 67 6.91 9.40 9.01
C GLU A 67 5.69 9.68 8.10
N ALA A 68 4.53 9.89 8.71
CA ALA A 68 3.27 10.35 8.08
C ALA A 68 2.63 9.44 7.00
N ARG A 69 2.36 8.15 7.31
CA ARG A 69 1.48 7.29 6.49
C ARG A 69 0.37 6.68 7.35
N VAL A 70 -0.88 6.78 6.87
CA VAL A 70 -2.01 6.09 7.50
C VAL A 70 -2.06 4.67 6.95
N ILE A 71 -1.70 3.70 7.81
CA ILE A 71 -1.75 2.28 7.50
C ILE A 71 -2.91 1.67 8.28
N VAL A 72 -3.84 1.06 7.55
CA VAL A 72 -5.05 0.46 8.13
C VAL A 72 -4.95 -1.08 8.08
N PRO A 73 -5.27 -1.79 9.17
CA PRO A 73 -5.47 -3.23 9.12
C PRO A 73 -6.75 -3.53 8.35
N VAL A 74 -6.72 -4.54 7.49
CA VAL A 74 -7.90 -5.04 6.78
C VAL A 74 -8.15 -6.49 7.13
N THR A 75 -9.38 -6.81 7.52
CA THR A 75 -9.81 -8.19 7.77
C THR A 75 -10.41 -8.75 6.49
N ALA A 76 -9.82 -9.82 5.95
CA ALA A 76 -10.43 -10.53 4.83
C ALA A 76 -11.55 -11.44 5.36
N SER A 77 -12.80 -11.17 4.97
CA SER A 77 -13.90 -12.12 5.12
C SER A 77 -14.07 -12.88 3.80
N SER A 78 -14.21 -14.19 3.87
CA SER A 78 -14.44 -15.05 2.70
C SER A 78 -15.83 -15.67 2.83
N ALA A 79 -16.83 -15.07 2.18
CA ALA A 79 -18.18 -15.62 2.16
C ALA A 79 -18.32 -16.77 1.14
N ASP A 80 -17.64 -16.70 -0.02
CA ASP A 80 -17.87 -17.64 -1.14
C ASP A 80 -16.58 -18.01 -1.91
N GLY A 81 -15.44 -18.14 -1.21
CA GLY A 81 -14.14 -18.41 -1.84
C GLY A 81 -13.53 -17.23 -2.61
N LYS A 82 -14.26 -16.12 -2.73
CA LYS A 82 -13.73 -14.81 -3.13
C LYS A 82 -13.45 -13.98 -1.87
N ARG A 83 -12.17 -13.67 -1.63
CA ARG A 83 -11.76 -12.81 -0.51
C ARG A 83 -12.18 -11.37 -0.82
N ALA A 84 -13.14 -10.84 -0.08
CA ALA A 84 -13.49 -9.43 -0.12
C ALA A 84 -12.69 -8.68 0.96
N LEU A 85 -12.11 -7.54 0.58
CA LEU A 85 -11.40 -6.66 1.49
C LEU A 85 -12.38 -5.61 2.01
N HIS A 86 -12.62 -5.59 3.31
CA HIS A 86 -13.34 -4.49 3.97
C HIS A 86 -12.28 -3.53 4.53
N VAL A 87 -12.31 -2.28 4.08
CA VAL A 87 -11.42 -1.17 4.51
C VAL A 87 -12.20 -0.25 5.45
#